data_AF-A0A958SSG2-F1
#
_entry.id   AF-A0A958SSG2-F1
#
_cell.length_a   1.000
_cell.length_b   1.000
_cell.length_c   1.000
_cell.angle_alpha   90.00
_cell.angle_beta   90.00
_cell.angle_gamma   90.00
#
_symmetry.space_group_name_H-M   'P 1'
#
loop_
_entity.id
_entity.type
_entity.pdbx_description
1 polymer ?
#
loop_
_entity_poly.entity_id
_entity_poly.type
_entity_poly.pdbx_seq_one_letter_code
_entity_poly.pdbx_strand_id
1 'polypeptide(L)'
;TASNSCIMVQGFVENKLLNEIRNNLRVEFNASNLEQSLDKRYAIQTAHSTVVRFRKQFKQKDRFLKLIDYFSDYNFGSFEVKNLELVYNDWYQRKTFVKKLHQFEI
;
A
#
# COMPACT_ATOMS: atom_id res chain seq x y z
N THR A 1 -2.55 10.24 5.19
CA THR A 1 -3.48 10.54 4.06
C THR A 1 -4.79 9.81 4.21
N ALA A 2 -5.91 10.40 3.78
CA ALA A 2 -7.24 9.79 3.86
C ALA A 2 -7.91 9.72 2.49
N SER A 3 -8.80 8.74 2.31
CA SER A 3 -9.77 8.68 1.21
C SER A 3 -11.17 8.44 1.75
N ASN A 4 -12.19 8.51 0.90
CA ASN A 4 -13.57 8.16 1.27
C ASN A 4 -13.73 6.70 1.77
N SER A 5 -12.71 5.85 1.59
CA SER A 5 -12.77 4.42 1.91
C SER A 5 -11.71 3.94 2.91
N CYS A 6 -10.68 4.73 3.21
CA CYS A 6 -9.56 4.29 4.05
C CYS A 6 -8.74 5.43 4.67
N ILE A 7 -7.95 5.06 5.69
CA ILE A 7 -6.80 5.84 6.18
C ILE A 7 -5.52 5.12 5.78
N MET A 8 -4.54 5.91 5.36
CA MET A 8 -3.22 5.44 4.96
C MET A 8 -2.14 6.17 5.73
N VAL A 9 -1.14 5.40 6.16
CA VAL A 9 0.16 5.94 6.60
C VAL A 9 0.98 6.20 5.35
N GLN A 10 1.56 7.39 5.26
CA GLN A 10 2.43 7.78 4.16
C GLN A 10 3.86 7.30 4.43
N GLY A 11 4.46 6.67 3.43
CA GLY A 11 5.87 6.33 3.45
C GLY A 11 6.68 7.36 2.65
N PHE A 12 7.86 7.68 3.15
CA PHE A 12 8.85 8.51 2.47
C PHE A 12 10.04 7.63 2.13
N VAL A 13 10.25 7.38 0.84
CA VAL A 13 11.35 6.53 0.36
C VAL A 13 12.50 7.43 -0.04
N GLU A 14 13.69 7.15 0.47
CA GLU A 14 14.88 8.00 0.27
C GLU A 14 15.43 7.92 -1.16
N ASN A 15 15.16 6.83 -1.88
CA ASN A 15 15.71 6.56 -3.20
C ASN A 15 14.62 6.19 -4.23
N LYS A 16 15.05 5.98 -5.48
CA LYS A 16 14.17 5.65 -6.61
C LYS A 16 13.87 4.15 -6.75
N LEU A 17 14.48 3.29 -5.92
CA LEU A 17 14.45 1.83 -6.07
C LEU A 17 13.03 1.28 -6.16
N LEU A 18 12.12 1.75 -5.28
CA LEU A 18 10.73 1.30 -5.30
C LEU A 18 10.02 1.64 -6.62
N ASN A 19 10.33 2.80 -7.21
CA ASN A 19 9.75 3.21 -8.48
C ASN A 19 10.37 2.45 -9.66
N GLU A 20 11.65 2.14 -9.60
CA GLU A 20 12.33 1.28 -10.59
C GLU A 20 11.75 -0.13 -10.59
N ILE A 21 11.57 -0.75 -9.42
CA ILE A 21 10.91 -2.06 -9.27
C ILE A 21 9.52 -2.03 -9.89
N ARG A 22 8.71 -1.01 -9.58
CA ARG A 22 7.37 -0.86 -10.15
C ARG A 22 7.39 -0.72 -11.67
N ASN A 23 8.34 0.05 -12.21
CA ASN A 23 8.49 0.23 -13.66
C ASN A 23 8.88 -1.07 -14.35
N ASN A 24 9.83 -1.82 -13.78
CA ASN A 24 10.22 -3.11 -14.32
C ASN A 24 9.04 -4.09 -14.31
N LEU A 25 8.27 -4.15 -13.21
CA LEU A 25 7.05 -4.96 -13.15
C LEU A 25 6.04 -4.57 -14.23
N ARG A 26 5.83 -3.28 -14.51
CA ARG A 26 4.94 -2.82 -15.58
C ARG A 26 5.40 -3.32 -16.95
N VAL A 27 6.69 -3.17 -17.25
CA VAL A 27 7.28 -3.57 -18.54
C VAL A 27 7.14 -5.09 -18.72
N GLU A 28 7.57 -5.88 -17.73
CA GLU A 28 7.56 -7.34 -17.82
C GLU A 28 6.14 -7.92 -17.88
N PHE A 29 5.20 -7.42 -17.07
CA PHE A 29 3.82 -7.89 -17.13
C PHE A 29 3.14 -7.52 -18.44
N ASN A 30 3.40 -6.33 -19.00
CA ASN A 30 2.88 -5.93 -20.31
C ASN A 30 3.42 -6.79 -21.46
N ALA A 31 4.65 -7.29 -21.34
CA ALA A 31 5.25 -8.19 -22.32
C ALA A 31 4.84 -9.66 -22.13
N SER A 32 4.12 -9.98 -21.05
CA SER A 32 3.71 -11.34 -20.71
C SER A 32 2.29 -11.68 -21.18
N ASN A 33 1.94 -12.96 -21.13
CA ASN A 33 0.57 -13.44 -21.35
C ASN A 33 -0.28 -13.42 -20.05
N LEU A 34 0.24 -12.88 -18.94
CA LEU A 34 -0.49 -12.82 -17.68
C LEU A 34 -1.57 -11.74 -17.74
N GLU A 35 -2.77 -12.08 -17.25
CA GLU A 35 -3.79 -11.06 -17.04
C GLU A 35 -3.29 -10.05 -16.00
N GLN A 36 -3.31 -8.77 -16.37
CA GLN A 36 -2.83 -7.71 -15.50
C GLN A 36 -3.82 -6.54 -15.41
N SER A 37 -3.88 -5.96 -14.22
CA SER A 37 -4.64 -4.75 -13.92
C SER A 37 -3.78 -3.66 -13.30
N LEU A 38 -2.47 -3.76 -13.47
CA LEU A 38 -1.51 -2.80 -12.94
C LEU A 38 -1.85 -1.41 -13.51
N ASP A 39 -2.04 -0.45 -12.62
CA ASP A 39 -2.30 0.95 -12.93
C ASP A 39 -3.46 1.26 -13.88
N LYS A 40 -4.46 0.37 -14.00
CA LYS A 40 -5.68 0.63 -14.80
C LYS A 40 -6.43 1.92 -14.43
N ARG A 41 -6.19 2.50 -13.25
CA ARG A 41 -6.76 3.79 -12.82
C ARG A 41 -5.73 4.91 -12.76
N TYR A 42 -4.60 4.71 -12.10
CA TYR A 42 -3.50 5.66 -11.98
C TYR A 42 -2.18 4.93 -11.72
N ALA A 43 -1.07 5.48 -12.20
CA ALA A 43 0.25 4.97 -11.86
C ALA A 43 0.56 5.19 -10.36
N ILE A 44 0.76 4.11 -9.62
CA ILE A 44 1.19 4.23 -8.21
C ILE A 44 2.62 4.74 -8.16
N GLN A 45 2.82 5.90 -7.54
CA GLN A 45 4.13 6.54 -7.35
C GLN A 45 4.49 6.70 -5.87
N THR A 46 3.52 6.78 -4.97
CA THR A 46 3.76 6.98 -3.54
C THR A 46 3.93 5.66 -2.79
N ALA A 47 4.77 5.65 -1.76
CA ALA A 47 4.76 4.60 -0.75
C ALA A 47 3.67 4.91 0.27
N HIS A 48 2.80 3.96 0.55
CA HIS A 48 1.78 4.09 1.57
C HIS A 48 1.34 2.72 2.06
N SER A 49 0.81 2.66 3.27
CA SER A 49 0.17 1.47 3.82
C SER A 49 -1.25 1.82 4.24
N THR A 50 -2.22 1.04 3.76
CA THR A 50 -3.61 1.18 4.22
C THR A 50 -3.74 0.54 5.59
N VAL A 51 -3.93 1.35 6.63
CA VAL A 51 -4.02 0.89 8.03
C VAL A 51 -5.46 0.78 8.53
N VAL A 52 -6.39 1.49 7.91
CA VAL A 52 -7.83 1.42 8.24
C VAL A 52 -8.65 1.41 6.96
N ARG A 53 -9.70 0.58 6.91
CA ARG A 53 -10.70 0.59 5.84
C ARG A 53 -12.11 0.74 6.41
N PHE A 54 -12.89 1.65 5.84
CA PHE A 54 -14.24 1.93 6.29
C PHE A 54 -15.22 0.94 5.68
N ARG A 55 -15.98 0.25 6.53
CA ARG A 55 -17.03 -0.69 6.10
C ARG A 55 -18.43 -0.11 6.23
N LYS A 56 -18.59 0.94 7.02
CA LYS A 56 -19.86 1.60 7.34
C LYS A 56 -19.59 3.09 7.54
N GLN A 57 -20.64 3.90 7.44
CA GLN A 57 -20.55 5.32 7.75
C GLN A 57 -20.20 5.58 9.22
N PHE A 58 -19.46 6.65 9.45
CA PHE A 58 -19.06 7.08 10.78
C PHE A 58 -20.23 7.62 11.59
N LYS A 59 -20.37 7.13 12.83
CA LYS A 59 -21.33 7.64 13.81
C LYS A 59 -20.81 8.84 14.61
N GLN A 60 -19.49 8.93 14.82
CA GLN A 60 -18.84 9.97 15.63
C GLN A 60 -17.71 10.64 14.84
N LYS A 61 -18.09 11.45 13.84
CA LYS A 61 -17.13 12.08 12.90
C LYS A 61 -16.13 12.98 13.62
N ASP A 62 -16.57 13.81 14.56
CA ASP A 62 -15.70 14.80 15.22
C ASP A 62 -14.62 14.13 16.08
N ARG A 63 -14.98 13.08 16.81
CA ARG A 63 -14.01 12.30 17.60
C ARG A 63 -12.99 11.63 16.70
N PHE A 64 -13.42 11.11 15.55
CA PHE A 64 -12.53 10.52 14.57
C PHE A 64 -11.58 11.56 13.99
N LEU A 65 -12.08 12.74 13.59
CA LEU A 65 -11.26 13.82 13.04
C LEU A 65 -10.20 14.30 14.05
N LYS A 66 -10.55 14.46 15.34
CA LYS A 66 -9.58 14.80 16.39
C LYS A 66 -8.45 13.77 16.52
N LEU A 67 -8.78 12.49 16.35
CA LEU A 67 -7.78 11.42 16.40
C LEU A 67 -6.86 11.47 15.17
N ILE A 68 -7.43 11.69 13.98
CA ILE A 68 -6.62 11.80 12.75
C ILE A 68 -5.70 13.02 12.81
N ASP A 69 -6.21 14.15 13.31
CA ASP A 69 -5.44 15.38 13.48
C ASP A 69 -4.26 15.18 14.43
N TYR A 70 -4.48 14.50 15.55
CA TYR A 70 -3.41 14.13 16.49
C TYR A 70 -2.29 13.30 15.84
N PHE A 71 -2.62 12.46 14.87
CA PHE A 71 -1.65 11.61 14.17
C PHE A 71 -1.14 12.20 12.85
N SER A 72 -1.54 13.42 12.49
CA SER A 72 -1.24 14.00 11.18
C SER A 72 0.26 14.16 10.93
N ASP A 73 0.99 14.62 11.95
CA ASP A 73 2.45 14.81 11.94
C ASP A 73 3.20 13.80 12.84
N TYR A 74 2.55 12.69 13.20
CA TYR A 74 3.15 11.68 14.05
C TYR A 74 4.23 10.89 13.31
N ASN A 75 5.42 10.80 13.89
CA ASN A 75 6.51 9.99 13.37
C ASN A 75 6.32 8.51 13.76
N PHE A 76 5.89 7.68 12.80
CA PHE A 76 5.72 6.23 12.97
C PHE A 76 7.05 5.45 12.94
N GLY A 77 8.17 6.13 12.71
CA GLY A 77 9.50 5.55 12.62
C GLY A 77 9.94 5.24 11.19
N SER A 78 11.12 4.65 11.09
CA SER A 78 11.73 4.20 9.84
C SER A 78 12.24 2.77 10.00
N PHE A 79 12.40 2.08 8.87
CA PHE A 79 12.99 0.75 8.84
C PHE A 79 13.67 0.52 7.49
N GLU A 80 14.63 -0.40 7.49
CA GLU A 80 15.27 -0.89 6.28
C GLU A 80 14.45 -2.02 5.65
N VAL A 81 14.16 -1.91 4.36
CA VAL A 81 13.48 -2.97 3.60
C VAL A 81 14.51 -4.02 3.18
N LYS A 82 14.48 -5.17 3.85
CA LYS A 82 15.41 -6.29 3.58
C LYS A 82 14.89 -7.31 2.58
N ASN A 83 13.56 -7.37 2.42
CA ASN A 83 12.91 -8.40 1.63
C ASN A 83 11.70 -7.84 0.86
N LEU A 84 11.41 -8.44 -0.28
CA LEU A 84 10.15 -8.30 -1.01
C LEU A 84 9.41 -9.63 -1.00
N GLU A 85 8.09 -9.61 -0.83
CA GLU A 85 7.27 -10.82 -0.90
C GLU A 85 6.31 -10.74 -2.09
N LEU A 86 6.31 -11.80 -2.91
CA LEU A 86 5.25 -12.04 -3.87
C LEU A 86 4.16 -12.83 -3.18
N VAL A 87 2.94 -12.29 -3.18
CA VAL A 87 1.81 -12.88 -2.47
C VAL A 87 0.60 -13.06 -3.38
N TYR A 88 -0.16 -14.11 -3.11
CA TYR A 88 -1.56 -14.22 -3.54
C TYR A 88 -2.44 -13.73 -2.39
N ASN A 89 -3.39 -12.84 -2.67
CA ASN A 89 -4.22 -12.23 -1.64
C ASN A 89 -5.60 -11.85 -2.18
N ASP A 90 -6.53 -11.63 -1.26
CA ASP A 90 -7.78 -10.94 -1.57
C ASP A 90 -7.58 -9.42 -1.63
N TRP A 91 -8.59 -8.69 -2.12
CA TRP A 91 -8.54 -7.23 -2.24
C TRP A 91 -8.15 -6.49 -0.96
N TYR A 92 -8.39 -7.09 0.21
CA TYR A 92 -8.14 -6.50 1.52
C TYR A 92 -6.86 -6.95 2.20
N GLN A 93 -6.08 -7.85 1.59
CA GLN A 93 -4.91 -8.48 2.21
C GLN A 93 -5.20 -9.05 3.62
N ARG A 94 -6.36 -9.67 3.78
CA ARG A 94 -6.74 -10.30 5.06
C ARG A 94 -5.83 -11.50 5.30
N LYS A 95 -5.21 -11.58 6.48
CA LYS A 95 -4.22 -12.61 6.85
C LYS A 95 -4.63 -14.04 6.47
N THR A 96 -5.90 -14.40 6.61
CA THR A 96 -6.41 -15.75 6.27
C THR A 96 -6.41 -16.07 4.78
N PHE A 97 -6.34 -15.06 3.92
CA PHE A 97 -6.36 -15.20 2.46
C PHE A 97 -5.02 -14.83 1.81
N VAL A 98 -4.05 -14.36 2.59
CA VAL A 98 -2.70 -14.07 2.10
C VAL A 98 -1.89 -15.36 2.09
N LYS A 99 -1.40 -15.74 0.93
CA LYS A 99 -0.46 -16.83 0.74
C LYS A 99 0.83 -16.26 0.14
N LYS A 100 1.93 -16.43 0.86
CA LYS A 100 3.27 -16.14 0.33
C LYS A 100 3.60 -17.12 -0.79
N LEU A 101 3.92 -16.60 -1.96
CA LEU A 101 4.34 -17.38 -3.13
C LEU A 101 5.86 -17.43 -3.22
N HIS A 102 6.51 -16.30 -2.96
CA HIS A 102 7.98 -16.19 -2.99
C HIS A 102 8.47 -15.04 -2.12
N GLN A 103 9.74 -15.08 -1.74
CA GLN A 103 10.43 -14.01 -1.03
C GLN A 103 11.77 -13.74 -1.72
N PHE A 104 12.05 -12.46 -1.98
CA PHE A 104 13.29 -11.97 -2.55
C PHE A 104 14.05 -11.20 -1.47
N GLU A 105 15.34 -11.47 -1.31
CA GLU A 105 16.24 -10.67 -0.47
C GLU A 105 16.81 -9.52 -1.31
N ILE A 106 16.96 -8.33 -0.72
CA ILE A 106 17.48 -7.11 -1.37
C ILE A 106 18.84 -6.74 -0.78
#